data_AF-A0A2P8WHR9-F1
#
_entry.id   AF-A0A2P8WHR9-F1
#
_cell.length_a   1.000
_cell.length_b   1.000
_cell.length_c   1.000
_cell.angle_alpha   90.00
_cell.angle_beta   90.00
_cell.angle_gamma   90.00
#
_symmetry.space_group_name_H-M   'P 1'
#
loop_
_entity.id
_entity.type
_entity.pdbx_description
1 polymer ?
#
loop_
_entity_poly.entity_id
_entity_poly.type
_entity_poly.pdbx_seq_one_letter_code
_entity_poly.pdbx_strand_id
1 'polypeptide(L)' 'LLKSTEPYLDEYFALDIEAEFEQAGFERPSIQFNTVRHRTIIGQVRP' A
#
# COMPACT_ATOMS: atom_id res chain seq x y z
N LEU A 1 -16.74 -5.59 -10.99
CA LEU A 1 -15.28 -5.55 -11.28
C LEU A 1 -14.40 -5.64 -10.02
N LEU A 2 -14.96 -5.74 -8.80
CA LEU A 2 -14.19 -5.71 -7.55
C LEU A 2 -14.72 -6.72 -6.51
N LYS A 3 -15.35 -7.82 -6.94
CA LYS A 3 -15.89 -8.82 -6.00
C LYS A 3 -14.81 -9.48 -5.13
N SER A 4 -13.58 -9.57 -5.64
CA SER A 4 -12.46 -10.18 -4.91
C SER A 4 -11.99 -9.36 -3.70
N THR A 5 -12.44 -8.11 -3.57
CA THR A 5 -12.09 -7.25 -2.43
C THR A 5 -13.22 -7.16 -1.41
N GLU A 6 -14.35 -7.85 -1.61
CA GLU A 6 -15.38 -7.99 -0.57
C GLU A 6 -14.89 -8.92 0.56
N PRO A 7 -15.18 -8.62 1.83
CA PRO A 7 -15.99 -7.49 2.34
C PRO A 7 -15.22 -6.17 2.50
N TYR A 8 -13.90 -6.18 2.31
CA TYR A 8 -12.99 -5.08 2.66
C TYR A 8 -12.87 -3.98 1.59
N LEU A 9 -13.95 -3.70 0.86
CA LEU A 9 -13.91 -2.77 -0.27
C LEU A 9 -13.58 -1.35 0.21
N ASP A 10 -14.20 -0.93 1.32
CA ASP A 10 -14.02 0.40 1.89
C ASP A 10 -12.59 0.57 2.42
N GLU A 11 -12.05 -0.44 3.11
CA GLU A 11 -10.67 -0.44 3.58
C GLU A 11 -9.67 -0.40 2.42
N TYR A 12 -9.95 -1.09 1.31
CA TYR A 12 -9.07 -1.06 0.14
C TYR A 12 -8.98 0.35 -0.49
N PHE A 13 -10.08 1.10 -0.49
CA PHE A 13 -10.10 2.48 -0.98
C PHE A 13 -9.53 3.47 0.02
N ALA A 14 -9.73 3.24 1.32
CA ALA A 14 -9.22 4.08 2.39
C ALA A 14 -7.74 3.81 2.75
N LEU A 15 -7.14 2.73 2.23
CA LEU A 15 -5.80 2.27 2.59
C LEU A 15 -4.73 3.32 2.25
N ASP A 16 -4.18 3.93 3.30
CA ASP A 16 -2.97 4.75 3.22
C ASP A 16 -1.73 3.88 3.39
N ILE A 17 -1.20 3.39 2.27
CA ILE A 17 -0.04 2.49 2.27
C ILE A 17 1.19 3.09 2.96
N GLU A 18 1.42 4.40 2.85
CA GLU A 18 2.61 4.99 3.47
C GLU A 18 2.50 4.95 5.00
N ALA A 19 1.34 5.32 5.52
CA ALA A 19 1.06 5.28 6.96
C ALA A 19 1.12 3.85 7.52
N GLU A 20 0.57 2.86 6.80
CA GLU A 20 0.59 1.46 7.24
C GLU A 20 2.00 0.89 7.34
N PHE A 21 2.90 1.24 6.41
CA PHE A 21 4.31 0.83 6.51
C PHE A 21 4.97 1.42 7.75
N GLU A 22 4.77 2.70 8.02
CA GLU A 22 5.34 3.36 9.21
C GLU A 22 4.81 2.77 10.52
N GLN A 23 3.50 2.48 10.59
CA GLN A 23 2.87 1.85 11.75
C GLN A 23 3.34 0.42 11.96
N ALA A 24 3.61 -0.32 10.87
CA ALA A 24 4.18 -1.65 10.91
C ALA A 24 5.68 -1.70 11.26
N GLY A 25 6.32 -0.54 11.50
CA GLY A 25 7.73 -0.46 11.90
C GLY A 25 8.73 -0.35 10.75
N PHE A 26 8.25 -0.11 9.52
CA PHE A 26 9.11 0.18 8.38
C PHE A 26 9.42 1.67 8.29
N GLU A 27 10.49 2.00 7.60
CA GLU A 27 10.70 3.35 7.08
C GLU A 27 9.59 3.70 6.07
N ARG A 28 9.41 5.00 5.82
CA ARG A 28 8.47 5.46 4.80
C ARG A 28 8.84 4.82 3.45
N PRO A 29 7.93 4.08 2.80
CA PRO A 29 8.27 3.31 1.63
C PRO A 29 8.51 4.20 0.41
N SER A 30 9.35 3.76 -0.52
CA SER A 30 9.46 4.37 -1.84
C SER A 30 8.43 3.78 -2.79
N ILE A 31 7.72 4.63 -3.54
CA ILE A 31 6.66 4.24 -4.47
C ILE A 31 7.05 4.63 -5.90
N GLN A 32 7.18 3.66 -6.78
CA GLN A 32 7.51 3.87 -8.20
C GLN A 32 6.37 3.40 -9.10
N PHE A 33 5.87 4.29 -9.95
CA PHE A 33 4.88 3.92 -10.96
C PHE A 33 5.54 3.15 -12.10
N ASN A 34 5.01 1.96 -12.40
CA ASN A 34 5.45 1.14 -13.53
C ASN A 34 4.58 1.43 -14.77
N THR A 35 3.27 1.57 -14.57
CA THR A 35 2.28 1.90 -15.60
C THR A 35 1.12 2.68 -14.97
N VAL A 36 0.15 3.12 -15.78
CA VAL A 36 -1.05 3.86 -15.31
C VAL A 36 -1.82 3.13 -14.20
N ARG A 37 -1.79 1.79 -14.16
CA ARG A 37 -2.51 0.99 -13.15
C ARG A 37 -1.62 0.20 -12.20
N HIS A 38 -0.29 0.28 -12.34
CA HIS A 38 0.63 -0.54 -11.53
C HIS A 38 1.76 0.30 -10.95
N ARG A 39 2.06 0.06 -9.68
CA ARG A 39 3.16 0.66 -8.94
C ARG A 39 3.90 -0.40 -8.13
N THR A 40 5.20 -0.20 -7.91
CA THR A 40 6.03 -0.95 -6.97
C THR A 40 6.17 -0.14 -5.70
N ILE A 41 6.11 -0.80 -4.54
CA ILE A 41 6.24 -0.19 -3.22
C ILE A 41 7.36 -0.95 -2.51
N ILE A 42 8.41 -0.24 -2.12
CA ILE A 42 9.62 -0.83 -1.51
C ILE A 42 9.76 -0.24 -0.11
N GLY A 43 9.63 -1.10 0.90
CA GLY A 43 9.88 -0.74 2.29
C GLY A 43 11.21 -1.26 2.81
N GLN A 44 11.72 -0.59 3.84
CA GLN A 44 12.93 -0.98 4.57
C GLN A 44 12.58 -1.09 6.05
N VAL A 45 13.04 -2.16 6.71
CA VAL A 45 12.82 -2.35 8.15
C VAL A 45 13.66 -1.32 8.91
N ARG A 46 13.06 -0.62 9.87
CA ARG A 46 13.81 0.29 10.75
C ARG A 46 14.80 -0.53 11.60
N PRO A 47 16.07 -0.11 11.71
CA PRO A 47 17.06 -0.77 12.54
C PRO A 47 16.73 -0.69 14.04
#